data_AF-A0A5K0V782-F1
#
_entry.id   AF-A0A5K0V782-F1
#
_cell.length_a   1.000
_cell.length_b   1.000
_cell.length_c   1.000
_cell.angle_alpha   90.00
_cell.angle_beta   90.00
_cell.angle_gamma   90.00
#
_symmetry.space_group_name_H-M   'P 1'
#
loop_
_entity.id
_entity.type
_entity.pdbx_description
1 polymer ?
#
loop_
_entity_poly.entity_id
_entity_poly.type
_entity_poly.pdbx_seq_one_letter_code
_entity_poly.pdbx_strand_id
1 'polypeptide(L)' 'QERELYEYSPRNGKIIHVKSGELLDTTIGQGHPRAKWIFVMCTNKKLYAGV' A
#
# COMPACT_ATOMS: atom_id res chain seq x y z
N GLN A 1 -11.64 0.65 11.07
CA GLN A 1 -10.50 0.88 11.96
C GLN A 1 -9.21 0.24 11.45
N GLU A 2 -9.08 -1.09 11.32
CA GLU A 2 -7.82 -1.73 10.86
C GLU A 2 -7.54 -1.60 9.36
N ARG A 3 -8.56 -1.76 8.50
CA ARG A 3 -8.38 -1.73 7.03
C ARG A 3 -7.85 -0.40 6.50
N GLU A 4 -8.15 0.68 7.19
CA GLU A 4 -7.69 2.02 6.81
C GLU A 4 -6.17 2.20 6.99
N LEU A 5 -5.51 1.35 7.79
CA LEU A 5 -4.05 1.36 7.97
C LEU A 5 -3.31 0.73 6.78
N TYR A 6 -4.05 0.04 5.92
CA TYR A 6 -3.51 -0.65 4.75
C TYR A 6 -4.06 -0.05 3.47
N GLU A 7 -4.83 1.03 3.51
CA GLU A 7 -5.48 1.62 2.35
C GLU A 7 -4.52 2.57 1.62
N TYR A 8 -4.38 2.37 0.31
CA TYR A 8 -3.54 3.16 -0.57
C TYR A 8 -4.32 3.71 -1.76
N SER A 9 -3.83 4.81 -2.32
CA SER A 9 -4.41 5.50 -3.47
C SER A 9 -3.36 5.63 -4.58
N PRO A 10 -3.60 5.06 -5.77
CA PRO A 10 -2.77 5.31 -6.95
C PRO A 10 -2.95 6.76 -7.42
N ARG A 11 -1.88 7.56 -7.46
CA ARG A 11 -1.88 8.95 -7.92
C ARG A 11 -0.61 9.24 -8.69
N ASN A 12 -0.72 9.72 -9.93
CA ASN A 12 0.42 10.11 -10.78
C ASN A 12 1.53 9.04 -10.87
N GLY A 13 1.15 7.77 -11.06
CA GLY A 13 2.08 6.64 -11.13
C GLY A 13 2.69 6.20 -9.80
N LYS A 14 2.26 6.79 -8.68
CA LYS A 14 2.71 6.48 -7.32
C LYS A 14 1.60 5.83 -6.50
N ILE A 15 1.96 5.04 -5.50
CA ILE A 15 1.02 4.44 -4.54
C ILE A 15 1.18 5.17 -3.20
N ILE A 16 0.16 5.89 -2.76
CA ILE A 16 0.23 6.77 -1.58
C ILE A 16 -0.65 6.24 -0.47
N HIS A 17 -0.13 6.12 0.75
CA HIS A 17 -0.91 5.71 1.90
C HIS A 17 -1.97 6.77 2.23
N VAL A 18 -3.24 6.36 2.36
CA VAL A 18 -4.36 7.31 2.45
C VAL A 18 -4.30 8.17 3.70
N LYS A 19 -3.82 7.64 4.83
CA LYS A 19 -3.75 8.38 6.10
C LYS A 19 -2.50 9.23 6.26
N SER A 20 -1.31 8.67 6.00
CA SER A 20 -0.04 9.40 6.20
C SER A 20 0.34 10.27 5.00
N GLY A 21 -0.18 10.00 3.81
CA GLY A 21 0.23 10.68 2.58
C GLY A 21 1.62 10.26 2.09
N GLU A 22 2.23 9.27 2.73
CA GLU A 22 3.56 8.77 2.38
C GLU A 22 3.51 7.87 1.16
N LEU A 23 4.61 7.87 0.42
CA LEU A 23 4.80 6.96 -0.70
C LEU A 23 5.06 5.55 -0.17
N LEU A 24 4.39 4.56 -0.76
CA LEU A 24 4.70 3.17 -0.53
C LEU A 24 6.03 2.80 -1.21
N ASP A 25 7.08 2.57 -0.43
CA ASP A 25 8.32 2.00 -0.93
C ASP A 25 8.18 0.49 -1.11
N THR A 26 8.04 0.05 -2.35
CA THR A 26 7.90 -1.38 -2.68
C THR A 26 9.24 -2.09 -2.89
N THR A 27 10.37 -1.37 -2.80
CA THR A 27 11.71 -1.93 -3.06
C THR A 27 12.25 -2.72 -1.88
N ILE A 28 11.83 -2.37 -0.66
CA ILE A 28 12.20 -3.04 0.58
C ILE A 28 10.94 -3.21 1.42
N GLY A 29 10.44 -4.45 1.57
CA GLY A 29 9.27 -4.68 2.41
C GLY A 29 9.63 -4.61 3.89
N GLN A 30 9.28 -3.50 4.55
CA GLN A 30 9.50 -3.24 5.98
C GLN A 30 10.90 -3.60 6.49
N GLY A 31 11.94 -3.31 5.70
CA GLY A 31 13.33 -3.59 6.06
C GLY A 31 13.80 -5.04 5.83
N HIS A 32 12.96 -5.92 5.24
CA HIS A 32 13.34 -7.30 4.98
C HIS A 32 13.59 -7.56 3.48
N PRO A 33 14.79 -8.01 3.07
CA PRO A 33 15.17 -8.16 1.66
C PRO A 33 14.42 -9.26 0.89
N ARG A 34 13.63 -10.10 1.60
CA ARG A 34 12.82 -11.18 1.00
C ARG A 34 11.32 -11.00 1.21
N ALA A 35 10.90 -9.86 1.73
CA ALA A 35 9.49 -9.54 1.87
C ALA A 35 8.79 -9.55 0.51
N LYS A 36 7.53 -9.99 0.49
CA LYS A 36 6.70 -10.00 -0.72
C LYS A 36 5.50 -9.12 -0.48
N TRP A 37 5.29 -8.16 -1.37
CA TRP A 37 4.11 -7.33 -1.31
C TRP A 37 2.88 -8.08 -1.77
N ILE A 38 1.81 -7.95 -1.00
CA ILE A 38 0.47 -8.38 -1.36
C ILE A 38 -0.34 -7.13 -1.65
N PHE A 39 -0.85 -7.04 -2.88
CA PHE A 39 -1.76 -5.99 -3.30
C PHE A 39 -3.16 -6.56 -3.50
N VAL A 40 -4.16 -5.96 -2.85
CA VAL A 40 -5.55 -6.37 -2.96
C VAL A 40 -6.38 -5.18 -3.42
N MET A 41 -7.11 -5.33 -4.51
CA MET A 41 -8.04 -4.31 -4.99
C MET A 41 -9.48 -4.75 -4.76
N CYS A 42 -10.27 -3.92 -4.09
CA CYS A 42 -11.71 -4.12 -3.94
C CYS A 42 -12.48 -3.62 -5.17
N THR A 43 -13.73 -4.08 -5.32
CA THR A 43 -14.64 -3.67 -6.40
C THR A 43 -14.99 -2.18 -6.39
N ASN A 44 -14.88 -1.53 -5.23
CA ASN A 44 -15.01 -0.09 -5.08
C ASN A 44 -13.70 0.69 -5.37
N LYS A 45 -12.73 0.05 -6.03
CA LYS A 45 -11.44 0.62 -6.44
C LYS A 45 -10.51 1.03 -5.28
N LYS A 46 -10.79 0.58 -4.06
CA LYS A 46 -9.86 0.72 -2.94
C LYS A 46 -8.71 -0.27 -3.09
N LEU A 47 -7.48 0.23 -3.03
CA LEU A 47 -6.27 -0.58 -3.03
C LEU A 47 -5.79 -0.76 -1.59
N TYR A 48 -5.44 -2.00 -1.26
CA TYR A 48 -4.80 -2.33 0.00
C TYR A 48 -3.45 -2.98 -0.25
N ALA A 49 -2.45 -2.67 0.57
CA ALA A 49 -1.11 -3.24 0.44
C ALA A 49 -0.55 -3.66 1.81
N GLY A 50 0.15 -4.80 1.82
CA GLY A 50 0.87 -5.34 2.97
C GLY A 50 2.12 -6.11 2.54
N VAL A 51 3.03 -6.32 3.49
CA VAL A 51 4.29 -7.07 3.36
C VAL A 51 4.20 -8.41 4.06
#